data_AF-A0A2M9ZUH7-F1
#
_entry.id   AF-A0A2M9ZUH7-F1
#
_cell.length_a   1.000
_cell.length_b   1.000
_cell.length_c   1.000
_cell.angle_alpha   90.00
_cell.angle_beta   90.00
_cell.angle_gamma   90.00
#
_symmetry.space_group_name_H-M   'P 1'
#
loop_
_entity.id
_entity.type
_entity.pdbx_description
1 polymer ?
#
loop_
_entity_poly.entity_id
_entity_poly.type
_entity_poly.pdbx_seq_one_letter_code
_entity_poly.pdbx_strand_id
1 'polypeptide(L)'
;MIRRILLILFLLIFSFSVSSQETIPKRTYNIVIDPGHGGLDLKPKEEHGDKYDPISNKYLEPYKAGAQTKSRRESEVVFALAKEVKEILDLTKTPEGFETFRSYAKKFTNDTLPWIRIDSDLTREETAKEEGADLSSDPNAFYRLYDYPDKKSGKIKPGRISRINAARPYLVLSLHLNPSWKGHPGGMAAVLSPSYRTFYNLRKISEGKSSRSFEDGPWSEWMRFKMEWSRLENAVADAWIYFNGYWPNKSGKKTDLSNFEGYRQNMVTWKYADPSGWIDKAVLDGPGPYAKKHSEYSAKGKFWDRERAEPELWRREDGAEGFGGDNHYAASELMRFLQYGLRTLPNQEEELSNPGPINKPYISTYSLPTFINAISAYLEIGYIDKEKDMKILTQRKKDTAISLAVGVYSLFHGIKIKSADLPYIPKGKKIDWTRYENLKEGNYFRIVREE
;
A
#
# COMPACT_ATOMS: atom_id res chain seq x y z
N MET A 1 64.95 16.67 -20.40
CA MET A 1 63.70 16.19 -21.02
C MET A 1 63.05 15.04 -20.23
N ILE A 2 63.82 14.03 -19.80
CA ILE A 2 63.35 12.86 -19.04
C ILE A 2 62.63 13.21 -17.71
N ARG A 3 63.11 14.22 -16.96
CA ARG A 3 62.46 14.69 -15.72
C ARG A 3 61.06 15.30 -15.91
N ARG A 4 60.76 15.88 -17.07
CA ARG A 4 59.41 16.42 -17.37
C ARG A 4 58.42 15.33 -17.76
N ILE A 5 58.91 14.26 -18.41
CA ILE A 5 58.08 13.10 -18.79
C ILE A 5 57.69 12.28 -17.55
N LEU A 6 58.60 12.10 -16.58
CA LEU A 6 58.27 11.42 -15.33
C LEU A 6 57.24 12.19 -14.48
N LEU A 7 57.30 13.52 -14.46
CA LEU A 7 56.33 14.35 -13.72
C LEU A 7 54.92 14.27 -14.34
N ILE A 8 54.83 14.20 -15.67
CA ILE A 8 53.58 14.04 -16.42
C ILE A 8 53.00 12.62 -16.23
N LEU A 9 53.86 11.59 -16.19
CA LEU A 9 53.41 10.22 -15.85
C LEU A 9 52.92 10.10 -14.41
N PHE A 10 53.59 10.77 -13.46
CA PHE A 10 53.17 10.75 -12.05
C PHE A 10 51.83 11.48 -11.83
N LEU A 11 51.59 12.58 -12.57
CA LEU A 11 50.30 13.26 -12.60
C LEU A 11 49.20 12.45 -13.31
N LEU A 12 49.53 11.70 -14.37
CA LEU A 12 48.59 10.80 -15.04
C LEU A 12 48.21 9.57 -14.19
N ILE A 13 49.13 9.05 -13.38
CA ILE A 13 48.85 7.93 -12.46
C ILE A 13 47.97 8.40 -11.28
N PHE A 14 48.08 9.65 -10.83
CA PHE A 14 47.15 10.25 -9.86
C PHE A 14 45.83 10.76 -10.48
N SER A 15 45.73 10.82 -11.81
CA SER A 15 44.49 11.20 -12.51
C SER A 15 43.53 10.03 -12.73
N PHE A 16 44.00 8.79 -12.53
CA PHE A 16 43.09 7.69 -12.18
C PHE A 16 42.63 7.91 -10.75
N SER A 17 41.66 8.82 -10.61
CA SER A 17 40.79 8.84 -9.45
C SER A 17 40.29 7.42 -9.28
N VAL A 18 40.87 6.70 -8.32
CA VAL A 18 40.27 5.53 -7.72
C VAL A 18 38.91 6.03 -7.29
N SER A 19 37.90 5.77 -8.13
CA SER A 19 36.52 5.89 -7.75
C SER A 19 36.41 4.93 -6.59
N SER A 20 36.50 5.47 -5.36
CA SER A 20 36.29 4.74 -4.13
C SER A 20 34.92 4.09 -4.30
N GLN A 21 34.92 2.84 -4.70
CA GLN A 21 33.71 2.05 -4.83
C GLN A 21 33.24 1.91 -3.40
N GLU A 22 32.09 2.52 -3.08
CA GLU A 22 31.52 2.44 -1.73
C GLU A 22 31.41 0.95 -1.39
N THR A 23 32.15 0.48 -0.38
CA THR A 23 32.19 -0.94 -0.01
C THR A 23 31.07 -1.32 0.95
N ILE A 24 30.39 -0.33 1.52
CA ILE A 24 29.27 -0.49 2.46
C ILE A 24 28.18 0.52 2.07
N PRO A 25 26.89 0.13 2.05
CA PRO A 25 25.80 1.06 1.80
C PRO A 25 25.70 2.10 2.92
N LYS A 26 25.41 3.36 2.58
CA LYS A 26 25.26 4.46 3.55
C LYS A 26 24.12 4.23 4.52
N ARG A 27 23.05 3.59 4.05
CA ARG A 27 21.86 3.20 4.83
C ARG A 27 21.23 1.96 4.22
N THR A 28 20.53 1.22 5.07
CA THR A 28 19.73 0.06 4.68
C THR A 28 18.29 0.30 5.12
N TYR A 29 17.36 0.17 4.17
CA TYR A 29 15.93 0.20 4.44
C TYR A 29 15.31 -1.12 3.98
N ASN A 30 14.27 -1.56 4.66
CA ASN A 30 13.46 -2.70 4.24
C ASN A 30 12.08 -2.25 3.78
N ILE A 31 11.61 -2.85 2.70
CA ILE A 31 10.28 -2.64 2.14
C ILE A 31 9.60 -3.98 1.89
N VAL A 32 8.28 -3.95 1.74
CA VAL A 32 7.52 -5.10 1.24
C VAL A 32 6.80 -4.69 -0.04
N ILE A 33 6.89 -5.53 -1.07
CA ILE A 33 6.11 -5.41 -2.30
C ILE A 33 4.94 -6.37 -2.18
N ASP A 34 3.72 -5.83 -2.21
CA ASP A 34 2.48 -6.57 -2.05
C ASP A 34 1.71 -6.65 -3.37
N PRO A 35 1.94 -7.69 -4.19
CA PRO A 35 1.09 -7.97 -5.34
C PRO A 35 -0.30 -8.41 -4.87
N GLY A 36 -1.31 -7.63 -5.23
CA GLY A 36 -2.71 -7.84 -4.86
C GLY A 36 -3.20 -9.26 -5.08
N HIS A 37 -4.14 -9.68 -4.22
CA HIS A 37 -4.87 -10.96 -4.35
C HIS A 37 -3.93 -12.19 -4.33
N GLY A 38 -4.26 -13.25 -5.06
CA GLY A 38 -3.40 -14.43 -5.21
C GLY A 38 -4.11 -15.77 -5.03
N GLY A 39 -5.24 -15.80 -4.33
CA GLY A 39 -6.10 -16.99 -4.18
C GLY A 39 -7.15 -17.11 -5.29
N LEU A 40 -8.19 -17.89 -5.01
CA LEU A 40 -9.27 -18.26 -5.93
C LEU A 40 -10.63 -17.84 -5.37
N ASP A 41 -11.56 -17.45 -6.25
CA ASP A 41 -12.96 -17.19 -5.88
C ASP A 41 -13.72 -18.51 -5.76
N LEU A 42 -13.74 -19.06 -4.54
CA LEU A 42 -14.36 -20.35 -4.23
C LEU A 42 -15.54 -20.21 -3.28
N LYS A 43 -16.51 -21.12 -3.44
CA LYS A 43 -17.67 -21.28 -2.55
C LYS A 43 -17.60 -22.64 -1.84
N PRO A 44 -18.12 -22.76 -0.61
CA PRO A 44 -18.88 -21.75 0.14
C PRO A 44 -17.99 -20.74 0.89
N LYS A 45 -18.56 -19.57 1.26
CA LYS A 45 -17.86 -18.50 2.01
C LYS A 45 -17.36 -19.01 3.36
N GLU A 46 -18.14 -19.88 3.99
CA GLU A 46 -17.87 -20.46 5.30
C GLU A 46 -16.53 -21.23 5.34
N GLU A 47 -16.08 -21.72 4.18
CA GLU A 47 -14.81 -22.43 4.02
C GLU A 47 -13.73 -21.55 3.38
N HIS A 48 -14.09 -20.83 2.32
CA HIS A 48 -13.12 -20.16 1.45
C HIS A 48 -13.10 -18.64 1.55
N GLY A 49 -13.91 -18.06 2.44
CA GLY A 49 -14.03 -16.61 2.62
C GLY A 49 -12.76 -15.93 3.12
N ASP A 50 -12.84 -14.60 3.26
CA ASP A 50 -11.83 -13.78 3.92
C ASP A 50 -12.43 -13.17 5.20
N LYS A 51 -11.60 -12.49 6.00
CA LYS A 51 -12.03 -11.77 7.22
C LYS A 51 -12.71 -12.72 8.23
N TYR A 52 -11.92 -13.61 8.84
CA TYR A 52 -12.38 -14.54 9.87
C TYR A 52 -12.71 -13.83 11.17
N ASP A 53 -13.98 -13.80 11.56
CA ASP A 53 -14.44 -13.23 12.82
C ASP A 53 -14.37 -14.28 13.94
N PRO A 54 -13.52 -14.08 14.97
CA PRO A 54 -13.38 -15.02 16.08
C PRO A 54 -14.56 -14.97 17.06
N ILE A 55 -15.48 -14.00 16.97
CA ILE A 55 -16.69 -13.99 17.79
C ILE A 55 -17.70 -15.01 17.26
N SER A 56 -17.99 -14.95 15.95
CA SER A 56 -18.94 -15.85 15.30
C SER A 56 -18.32 -17.16 14.80
N ASN A 57 -16.99 -17.27 14.83
CA ASN A 57 -16.21 -18.36 14.24
C ASN A 57 -16.49 -18.56 12.74
N LYS A 58 -16.69 -17.46 11.99
CA LYS A 58 -17.07 -17.48 10.57
C LYS A 58 -16.31 -16.44 9.76
N TYR A 59 -16.17 -16.69 8.46
CA TYR A 59 -15.76 -15.66 7.51
C TYR A 59 -16.89 -14.68 7.25
N LEU A 60 -16.60 -13.38 7.39
CA LEU A 60 -17.59 -12.32 7.20
C LEU A 60 -17.82 -12.01 5.72
N GLU A 61 -16.80 -12.14 4.87
CA GLU A 61 -16.87 -11.84 3.44
C GLU A 61 -16.37 -13.00 2.56
N PRO A 62 -16.84 -13.11 1.30
CA PRO A 62 -16.20 -13.96 0.30
C PRO A 62 -14.75 -13.53 0.06
N TYR A 63 -13.90 -14.47 -0.35
CA TYR A 63 -12.54 -14.14 -0.74
C TYR A 63 -12.53 -13.28 -2.01
N LYS A 64 -11.74 -12.21 -2.01
CA LYS A 64 -11.62 -11.29 -3.14
C LYS A 64 -10.42 -11.69 -3.99
N ALA A 65 -10.67 -12.47 -5.05
CA ALA A 65 -9.62 -12.97 -5.95
C ALA A 65 -9.02 -11.91 -6.89
N GLY A 66 -9.60 -10.71 -6.92
CA GLY A 66 -9.21 -9.61 -7.81
C GLY A 66 -10.03 -9.60 -9.10
N ALA A 67 -9.78 -8.61 -9.93
CA ALA A 67 -10.47 -8.47 -11.20
C ALA A 67 -10.00 -9.53 -12.22
N GLN A 68 -10.90 -9.97 -13.09
CA GLN A 68 -10.63 -10.91 -14.17
C GLN A 68 -11.33 -10.46 -15.46
N THR A 69 -10.63 -10.56 -16.59
CA THR A 69 -11.20 -10.30 -17.91
C THR A 69 -10.55 -11.19 -18.97
N LYS A 70 -11.38 -11.81 -19.83
CA LYS A 70 -10.93 -12.79 -20.83
C LYS A 70 -10.05 -13.87 -20.18
N SER A 71 -8.77 -13.95 -20.54
CA SER A 71 -7.77 -14.88 -20.04
C SER A 71 -6.78 -14.24 -19.04
N ARG A 72 -7.06 -13.03 -18.54
CA ARG A 72 -6.15 -12.29 -17.65
C ARG A 72 -6.74 -12.23 -16.24
N ARG A 73 -5.90 -12.52 -15.25
CA ARG A 73 -6.21 -12.34 -13.83
C ARG A 73 -5.33 -11.23 -13.27
N GLU A 74 -5.93 -10.31 -12.52
CA GLU A 74 -5.20 -9.23 -11.86
C GLU A 74 -4.00 -9.78 -11.09
N SER A 75 -4.24 -10.82 -10.28
CA SER A 75 -3.25 -11.48 -9.43
C SER A 75 -2.00 -11.96 -10.17
N GLU A 76 -2.12 -12.36 -11.43
CA GLU A 76 -0.98 -12.79 -12.25
C GLU A 76 -0.18 -11.61 -12.79
N VAL A 77 -0.88 -10.60 -13.32
CA VAL A 77 -0.27 -9.40 -13.90
C VAL A 77 0.52 -8.64 -12.85
N VAL A 78 -0.09 -8.37 -11.69
CA VAL A 78 0.57 -7.60 -10.63
C VAL A 78 1.69 -8.40 -9.95
N PHE A 79 1.57 -9.73 -9.89
CA PHE A 79 2.66 -10.59 -9.39
C PHE A 79 3.88 -10.56 -10.31
N ALA A 80 3.66 -10.69 -11.62
CA ALA A 80 4.74 -10.64 -12.60
C ALA A 80 5.46 -9.29 -12.58
N LEU A 81 4.73 -8.18 -12.40
CA LEU A 81 5.33 -6.86 -12.22
C LEU A 81 6.07 -6.74 -10.89
N ALA A 82 5.49 -7.21 -9.78
CA ALA A 82 6.11 -7.15 -8.46
C ALA A 82 7.47 -7.88 -8.42
N LYS A 83 7.57 -9.05 -9.06
CA LYS A 83 8.85 -9.76 -9.24
C LYS A 83 9.88 -8.91 -9.96
N GLU A 84 9.48 -8.28 -11.07
CA GLU A 84 10.38 -7.43 -11.85
C GLU A 84 10.85 -6.21 -11.03
N VAL A 85 9.95 -5.57 -10.27
CA VAL A 85 10.30 -4.46 -9.35
C VAL A 85 11.31 -4.93 -8.30
N LYS A 86 11.06 -6.10 -7.70
CA LYS A 86 11.98 -6.71 -6.74
C LYS A 86 13.35 -6.96 -7.35
N GLU A 87 13.43 -7.50 -8.56
CA GLU A 87 14.70 -7.74 -9.25
C GLU A 87 15.49 -6.43 -9.46
N ILE A 88 14.82 -5.33 -9.83
CA ILE A 88 15.49 -4.02 -9.96
C ILE A 88 15.97 -3.51 -8.59
N LEU A 89 15.16 -3.64 -7.55
CA LEU A 89 15.54 -3.18 -6.20
C LEU A 89 16.63 -4.05 -5.58
N ASP A 90 16.67 -5.34 -5.90
CA ASP A 90 17.72 -6.27 -5.44
C ASP A 90 19.10 -5.90 -6.01
N LEU A 91 19.16 -5.16 -7.11
CA LEU A 91 20.42 -4.55 -7.60
C LEU A 91 21.03 -3.62 -6.54
N THR A 92 20.25 -3.04 -5.62
CA THR A 92 20.79 -2.18 -4.55
C THR A 92 21.52 -2.96 -3.44
N LYS A 93 21.54 -4.31 -3.47
CA LYS A 93 22.13 -5.14 -2.40
C LYS A 93 23.64 -5.29 -2.48
N THR A 94 24.24 -5.08 -3.64
CA THR A 94 25.69 -5.20 -3.86
C THR A 94 26.26 -3.94 -4.54
N PRO A 95 27.56 -3.66 -4.40
CA PRO A 95 28.18 -2.53 -5.10
C PRO A 95 28.03 -2.62 -6.62
N GLU A 96 28.24 -3.80 -7.20
CA GLU A 96 28.17 -4.03 -8.65
C GLU A 96 26.74 -3.93 -9.18
N GLY A 97 25.79 -4.50 -8.41
CA GLY A 97 24.37 -4.33 -8.70
C GLY A 97 23.98 -2.85 -8.65
N PHE A 98 24.50 -2.10 -7.68
CA PHE A 98 24.14 -0.72 -7.51
C PHE A 98 24.63 0.17 -8.66
N GLU A 99 25.76 -0.15 -9.28
CA GLU A 99 26.17 0.51 -10.54
C GLU A 99 25.18 0.24 -11.68
N THR A 100 24.64 -0.98 -11.76
CA THR A 100 23.56 -1.29 -12.71
C THR A 100 22.30 -0.49 -12.38
N PHE A 101 21.91 -0.40 -11.11
CA PHE A 101 20.79 0.44 -10.68
C PHE A 101 21.01 1.93 -11.02
N ARG A 102 22.20 2.48 -10.77
CA ARG A 102 22.59 3.84 -11.16
C ARG A 102 22.43 4.06 -12.66
N SER A 103 22.75 3.06 -13.49
CA SER A 103 22.58 3.16 -14.94
C SER A 103 21.11 3.35 -15.35
N TYR A 104 20.18 2.70 -14.65
CA TYR A 104 18.75 2.94 -14.83
C TYR A 104 18.34 4.31 -14.30
N ALA A 105 18.79 4.68 -13.10
CA ALA A 105 18.45 5.96 -12.49
C ALA A 105 18.97 7.18 -13.27
N LYS A 106 20.06 7.04 -14.04
CA LYS A 106 20.57 8.08 -14.96
C LYS A 106 19.57 8.50 -16.03
N LYS A 107 18.48 7.76 -16.24
CA LYS A 107 17.37 8.16 -17.11
C LYS A 107 16.46 9.23 -16.47
N PHE A 108 16.43 9.28 -15.13
CA PHE A 108 15.57 10.16 -14.34
C PHE A 108 16.32 11.35 -13.74
N THR A 109 17.60 11.19 -13.40
CA THR A 109 18.42 12.22 -12.74
C THR A 109 19.81 12.32 -13.37
N ASN A 110 20.43 13.50 -13.26
CA ASN A 110 21.85 13.70 -13.55
C ASN A 110 22.72 13.60 -12.29
N ASP A 111 22.11 13.51 -11.11
CA ASP A 111 22.83 13.43 -9.85
C ASP A 111 23.52 12.07 -9.71
N THR A 112 24.68 12.07 -9.07
CA THR A 112 25.33 10.83 -8.67
C THR A 112 24.65 10.33 -7.40
N LEU A 113 24.08 9.12 -7.47
CA LEU A 113 23.30 8.55 -6.37
C LEU A 113 24.21 7.83 -5.36
N PRO A 114 24.16 8.14 -4.05
CA PRO A 114 24.89 7.39 -3.05
C PRO A 114 24.32 5.97 -2.91
N TRP A 115 25.16 5.01 -2.55
CA TRP A 115 24.68 3.66 -2.33
C TRP A 115 23.83 3.59 -1.06
N ILE A 116 22.52 3.39 -1.26
CA ILE A 116 21.60 2.93 -0.23
C ILE A 116 21.11 1.54 -0.62
N ARG A 117 21.04 0.65 0.36
CA ARG A 117 20.53 -0.70 0.17
C ARG A 117 19.04 -0.73 0.49
N ILE A 118 18.25 -1.29 -0.41
CA ILE A 118 16.82 -1.51 -0.24
C ILE A 118 16.58 -3.01 -0.23
N ASP A 119 16.36 -3.55 0.97
CA ASP A 119 15.95 -4.94 1.14
C ASP A 119 14.45 -5.05 0.83
N SER A 120 14.11 -5.74 -0.25
CA SER A 120 12.73 -5.91 -0.70
C SER A 120 12.29 -7.37 -0.63
N ASP A 121 11.13 -7.61 -0.05
CA ASP A 121 10.48 -8.92 0.03
C ASP A 121 9.09 -8.88 -0.62
N LEU A 122 8.60 -10.02 -1.10
CA LEU A 122 7.25 -10.18 -1.64
C LEU A 122 6.29 -10.73 -0.56
N THR A 123 5.02 -10.31 -0.58
CA THR A 123 4.01 -10.90 0.32
C THR A 123 3.61 -12.32 -0.05
N ARG A 124 3.97 -12.75 -1.27
CA ARG A 124 3.76 -14.10 -1.82
C ARG A 124 4.76 -14.40 -2.94
N GLU A 125 5.07 -15.68 -3.11
CA GLU A 125 6.02 -16.18 -4.13
C GLU A 125 5.32 -16.85 -5.32
N GLU A 126 4.00 -16.99 -5.26
CA GLU A 126 3.19 -17.57 -6.32
C GLU A 126 1.75 -17.01 -6.32
N THR A 127 0.97 -17.42 -7.32
CA THR A 127 -0.47 -17.21 -7.43
C THR A 127 -1.12 -18.60 -7.52
N ALA A 128 -2.24 -18.81 -6.83
CA ALA A 128 -3.02 -20.03 -6.93
C ALA A 128 -3.44 -20.30 -8.39
N LYS A 129 -3.23 -21.55 -8.82
CA LYS A 129 -3.65 -22.02 -10.14
C LYS A 129 -5.13 -22.42 -10.07
N GLU A 130 -5.90 -22.04 -11.09
CA GLU A 130 -7.30 -22.50 -11.22
C GLU A 130 -7.34 -23.98 -11.61
N GLU A 131 -6.55 -24.35 -12.63
CA GLU A 131 -6.47 -25.73 -13.11
C GLU A 131 -5.60 -26.58 -12.18
N GLY A 132 -6.13 -27.73 -11.75
CA GLY A 132 -5.44 -28.66 -10.86
C GLY A 132 -5.28 -28.18 -9.42
N ALA A 133 -6.08 -27.18 -8.99
CA ALA A 133 -6.10 -26.72 -7.61
C ALA A 133 -6.37 -27.90 -6.66
N ASP A 134 -5.48 -28.11 -5.69
CA ASP A 134 -5.70 -29.08 -4.62
C ASP A 134 -6.77 -28.54 -3.67
N LEU A 135 -8.01 -29.00 -3.84
CA LEU A 135 -9.12 -28.64 -2.97
C LEU A 135 -9.11 -29.39 -1.63
N SER A 136 -8.18 -30.35 -1.44
CA SER A 136 -7.99 -30.99 -0.14
C SER A 136 -7.29 -30.06 0.85
N SER A 137 -6.48 -29.12 0.34
CA SER A 137 -5.97 -27.97 1.07
C SER A 137 -6.82 -26.72 0.80
N ASP A 138 -6.73 -25.72 1.66
CA ASP A 138 -7.44 -24.45 1.46
C ASP A 138 -6.56 -23.53 0.59
N PRO A 139 -6.87 -23.36 -0.72
CA PRO A 139 -6.02 -22.62 -1.64
C PRO A 139 -5.96 -21.13 -1.33
N ASN A 140 -6.87 -20.61 -0.50
CA ASN A 140 -6.93 -19.20 -0.12
C ASN A 140 -6.13 -18.91 1.15
N ALA A 141 -5.78 -19.93 1.94
CA ALA A 141 -5.15 -19.80 3.25
C ALA A 141 -4.02 -18.77 3.28
N PHE A 142 -2.99 -18.97 2.47
CA PHE A 142 -1.82 -18.08 2.47
C PHE A 142 -2.16 -16.67 1.97
N TYR A 143 -3.18 -16.51 1.13
CA TYR A 143 -3.49 -15.24 0.45
C TYR A 143 -4.51 -14.36 1.18
N ARG A 144 -5.16 -14.86 2.24
CA ARG A 144 -6.11 -14.08 3.05
C ARG A 144 -5.48 -12.82 3.60
N LEU A 145 -6.25 -11.74 3.61
CA LEU A 145 -5.79 -10.45 4.10
C LEU A 145 -5.63 -10.46 5.63
N TYR A 146 -6.58 -11.12 6.31
CA TYR A 146 -6.68 -11.23 7.77
C TYR A 146 -6.17 -12.59 8.27
N ASP A 147 -5.94 -12.67 9.59
CA ASP A 147 -5.61 -13.93 10.25
C ASP A 147 -6.76 -14.92 10.14
N TYR A 148 -6.42 -16.21 10.09
CA TYR A 148 -7.38 -17.28 9.79
C TYR A 148 -7.06 -18.55 10.56
N PRO A 149 -8.06 -19.39 10.88
CA PRO A 149 -7.82 -20.68 11.50
C PRO A 149 -7.23 -21.66 10.48
N ASP A 150 -6.14 -22.33 10.85
CA ASP A 150 -5.61 -23.45 10.08
C ASP A 150 -6.62 -24.60 10.06
N LYS A 151 -7.00 -25.09 8.87
CA LYS A 151 -8.04 -26.11 8.68
C LYS A 151 -7.76 -27.43 9.44
N LYS A 152 -6.48 -27.78 9.63
CA LYS A 152 -6.08 -29.04 10.29
C LYS A 152 -5.96 -28.90 11.80
N SER A 153 -5.36 -27.83 12.28
CA SER A 153 -5.02 -27.64 13.70
C SER A 153 -5.96 -26.70 14.46
N GLY A 154 -6.80 -25.93 13.76
CA GLY A 154 -7.64 -24.87 14.32
C GLY A 154 -6.85 -23.66 14.85
N LYS A 155 -5.52 -23.71 14.86
CA LYS A 155 -4.67 -22.62 15.34
C LYS A 155 -4.74 -21.45 14.38
N ILE A 156 -4.88 -20.25 14.93
CA ILE A 156 -4.83 -19.02 14.14
C ILE A 156 -3.45 -18.86 13.48
N LYS A 157 -3.45 -18.59 12.18
CA LYS A 157 -2.28 -18.34 11.34
C LYS A 157 -2.27 -16.89 10.87
N PRO A 158 -1.07 -16.30 10.69
CA PRO A 158 -0.96 -14.93 10.26
C PRO A 158 -1.39 -14.76 8.80
N GLY A 159 -2.39 -13.92 8.58
CA GLY A 159 -2.77 -13.39 7.28
C GLY A 159 -1.76 -12.38 6.75
N ARG A 160 -2.05 -11.84 5.57
CA ARG A 160 -1.13 -10.96 4.84
C ARG A 160 -0.73 -9.72 5.64
N ILE A 161 -1.69 -9.02 6.26
CA ILE A 161 -1.40 -7.82 7.07
C ILE A 161 -0.48 -8.17 8.24
N SER A 162 -0.72 -9.28 8.92
CA SER A 162 0.08 -9.73 10.05
C SER A 162 1.51 -10.10 9.65
N ARG A 163 1.70 -10.70 8.47
CA ARG A 163 3.03 -11.00 7.91
C ARG A 163 3.76 -9.73 7.48
N ILE A 164 3.08 -8.77 6.85
CA ILE A 164 3.64 -7.46 6.55
C ILE A 164 4.12 -6.77 7.83
N ASN A 165 3.29 -6.74 8.87
CA ASN A 165 3.67 -6.16 10.16
C ASN A 165 4.84 -6.90 10.82
N ALA A 166 4.93 -8.23 10.66
CA ALA A 166 6.06 -9.01 11.14
C ALA A 166 7.37 -8.64 10.42
N ALA A 167 7.32 -8.29 9.14
CA ALA A 167 8.49 -7.82 8.38
C ALA A 167 8.93 -6.39 8.76
N ARG A 168 8.12 -5.65 9.51
CA ARG A 168 8.43 -4.28 10.01
C ARG A 168 8.93 -3.33 8.89
N PRO A 169 8.29 -3.21 7.71
CA PRO A 169 8.81 -2.41 6.61
C PRO A 169 8.66 -0.90 6.83
N TYR A 170 9.54 -0.12 6.22
CA TYR A 170 9.35 1.34 6.10
C TYR A 170 8.24 1.68 5.11
N LEU A 171 8.22 0.96 3.98
CA LEU A 171 7.31 1.16 2.86
C LEU A 171 6.67 -0.17 2.45
N VAL A 172 5.37 -0.14 2.19
CA VAL A 172 4.66 -1.21 1.48
C VAL A 172 4.22 -0.68 0.12
N LEU A 173 4.76 -1.26 -0.95
CA LEU A 173 4.32 -1.01 -2.33
C LEU A 173 3.24 -2.03 -2.68
N SER A 174 1.97 -1.63 -2.63
CA SER A 174 0.85 -2.50 -2.98
C SER A 174 0.42 -2.24 -4.42
N LEU A 175 0.36 -3.30 -5.24
CA LEU A 175 0.08 -3.23 -6.67
C LEU A 175 -1.23 -3.95 -6.98
N HIS A 176 -2.19 -3.22 -7.54
CA HIS A 176 -3.53 -3.67 -7.89
C HIS A 176 -3.95 -3.17 -9.27
N LEU A 177 -5.02 -3.75 -9.81
CA LEU A 177 -5.69 -3.30 -11.03
C LEU A 177 -7.18 -3.15 -10.80
N ASN A 178 -7.76 -2.11 -11.39
CA ASN A 178 -9.20 -1.92 -11.32
C ASN A 178 -9.94 -2.45 -12.56
N PRO A 179 -11.21 -2.83 -12.43
CA PRO A 179 -12.14 -2.84 -13.55
C PRO A 179 -12.53 -1.41 -13.92
N SER A 180 -12.66 -1.11 -15.21
CA SER A 180 -13.08 0.20 -15.70
C SER A 180 -14.58 0.28 -15.98
N TRP A 181 -15.12 1.50 -16.04
CA TRP A 181 -16.45 1.75 -16.61
C TRP A 181 -16.35 2.12 -18.10
N LYS A 182 -17.47 2.03 -18.83
CA LYS A 182 -17.53 2.27 -20.29
C LYS A 182 -17.07 3.69 -20.64
N GLY A 183 -15.90 3.82 -21.26
CA GLY A 183 -15.32 5.12 -21.64
C GLY A 183 -14.27 5.66 -20.66
N HIS A 184 -13.93 4.93 -19.59
CA HIS A 184 -12.85 5.31 -18.68
C HIS A 184 -11.52 5.50 -19.44
N PRO A 185 -10.71 6.54 -19.15
CA PRO A 185 -9.45 6.81 -19.83
C PRO A 185 -8.29 5.84 -19.51
N GLY A 186 -8.53 4.79 -18.73
CA GLY A 186 -7.46 3.99 -18.10
C GLY A 186 -6.60 4.79 -17.12
N GLY A 187 -5.33 4.39 -16.97
CA GLY A 187 -4.35 5.07 -16.13
C GLY A 187 -4.29 4.52 -14.71
N MET A 188 -3.85 5.36 -13.78
CA MET A 188 -3.48 4.92 -12.43
C MET A 188 -4.26 5.68 -11.36
N ALA A 189 -4.37 5.14 -10.15
CA ALA A 189 -4.90 5.88 -8.99
C ALA A 189 -4.27 5.39 -7.68
N ALA A 190 -4.24 6.25 -6.67
CA ALA A 190 -3.89 5.84 -5.32
C ALA A 190 -5.12 5.29 -4.58
N VAL A 191 -4.89 4.42 -3.59
CA VAL A 191 -5.92 3.95 -2.66
C VAL A 191 -5.60 4.44 -1.26
N LEU A 192 -6.54 5.18 -0.65
CA LEU A 192 -6.33 5.89 0.60
C LEU A 192 -7.38 5.49 1.65
N SER A 193 -6.92 5.42 2.89
CA SER A 193 -7.77 5.41 4.08
C SER A 193 -7.40 6.63 4.92
N PRO A 194 -8.35 7.52 5.28
CA PRO A 194 -8.07 8.68 6.13
C PRO A 194 -7.67 8.28 7.54
N SER A 195 -7.22 9.23 8.37
CA SER A 195 -6.90 8.97 9.77
C SER A 195 -8.14 9.02 10.68
N TYR A 196 -7.92 8.75 11.99
CA TYR A 196 -8.91 8.95 13.04
C TYR A 196 -9.60 10.32 12.96
N ARG A 197 -8.88 11.38 12.59
CA ARG A 197 -9.41 12.75 12.54
C ARG A 197 -10.59 12.86 11.58
N THR A 198 -10.44 12.36 10.36
CA THR A 198 -11.51 12.41 9.35
C THR A 198 -12.65 11.47 9.69
N PHE A 199 -12.36 10.23 10.11
CA PHE A 199 -13.42 9.32 10.56
C PHE A 199 -14.21 9.87 11.75
N TYR A 200 -13.54 10.48 12.72
CA TYR A 200 -14.18 11.10 13.88
C TYR A 200 -15.06 12.30 13.48
N ASN A 201 -14.64 13.09 12.49
CA ASN A 201 -15.47 14.15 11.95
C ASN A 201 -16.72 13.60 11.25
N LEU A 202 -16.61 12.54 10.45
CA LEU A 202 -17.73 11.86 9.81
C LEU A 202 -18.71 11.28 10.84
N ARG A 203 -18.18 10.67 11.92
CA ARG A 203 -18.99 10.25 13.07
C ARG A 203 -19.76 11.42 13.69
N LYS A 204 -19.12 12.56 13.92
CA LYS A 204 -19.80 13.76 14.46
C LYS A 204 -20.90 14.28 13.54
N ILE A 205 -20.70 14.24 12.21
CA ILE A 205 -21.75 14.58 11.23
C ILE A 205 -22.94 13.62 11.40
N SER A 206 -22.68 12.32 11.48
CA SER A 206 -23.70 11.29 11.71
C SER A 206 -24.51 11.52 13.00
N GLU A 207 -23.85 12.00 14.05
CA GLU A 207 -24.46 12.31 15.35
C GLU A 207 -25.20 13.67 15.38
N GLY A 208 -25.20 14.43 14.27
CA GLY A 208 -25.79 15.78 14.20
C GLY A 208 -25.00 16.85 14.95
N LYS A 209 -23.73 16.57 15.27
CA LYS A 209 -22.82 17.45 16.05
C LYS A 209 -21.87 18.27 15.17
N SER A 210 -21.93 18.13 13.85
CA SER A 210 -21.14 18.87 12.87
C SER A 210 -21.97 19.10 11.61
N SER A 211 -21.92 20.31 11.03
CA SER A 211 -22.88 20.74 10.02
C SER A 211 -22.35 21.00 8.61
N ARG A 212 -21.02 21.00 8.34
CA ARG A 212 -20.44 21.10 6.97
C ARG A 212 -18.91 21.15 6.98
N SER A 213 -18.26 20.07 6.57
CA SER A 213 -16.84 20.08 6.21
C SER A 213 -16.43 18.98 5.21
N PHE A 214 -17.37 18.12 4.81
CA PHE A 214 -17.06 16.97 3.97
C PHE A 214 -17.11 17.33 2.49
N GLU A 215 -18.19 17.97 2.02
CA GLU A 215 -18.34 18.27 0.58
C GLU A 215 -17.27 19.23 0.06
N ASP A 216 -16.82 20.16 0.91
CA ASP A 216 -15.80 21.16 0.57
C ASP A 216 -14.37 20.67 0.84
N GLY A 217 -14.22 19.47 1.41
CA GLY A 217 -12.94 18.89 1.79
C GLY A 217 -12.31 18.03 0.68
N PRO A 218 -11.00 17.74 0.78
CA PRO A 218 -10.31 16.88 -0.18
C PRO A 218 -10.80 15.42 -0.16
N TRP A 219 -11.52 15.04 0.89
CA TRP A 219 -12.11 13.71 1.06
C TRP A 219 -13.51 13.55 0.41
N SER A 220 -14.02 14.59 -0.26
CA SER A 220 -15.39 14.62 -0.82
C SER A 220 -15.64 13.61 -1.95
N GLU A 221 -14.58 13.11 -2.59
CA GLU A 221 -14.61 12.13 -3.68
C GLU A 221 -14.65 10.68 -3.17
N TRP A 222 -15.30 10.46 -2.03
CA TRP A 222 -15.41 9.15 -1.38
C TRP A 222 -16.06 8.10 -2.28
N MET A 223 -15.60 6.85 -2.14
CA MET A 223 -16.14 5.71 -2.89
C MET A 223 -17.61 5.47 -2.57
N ARG A 224 -18.39 5.05 -3.58
CA ARG A 224 -19.80 4.69 -3.41
C ARG A 224 -19.95 3.19 -3.55
N PHE A 225 -20.09 2.50 -2.41
CA PHE A 225 -20.39 1.06 -2.37
C PHE A 225 -21.90 0.81 -2.42
N LYS A 226 -22.70 1.71 -1.85
CA LYS A 226 -24.15 1.77 -2.05
C LYS A 226 -24.46 2.89 -3.04
N MET A 227 -24.76 2.51 -4.28
CA MET A 227 -24.96 3.44 -5.40
C MET A 227 -26.22 4.30 -5.27
N GLU A 228 -27.11 3.96 -4.36
CA GLU A 228 -28.30 4.73 -3.98
C GLU A 228 -28.05 5.67 -2.78
N TRP A 229 -26.84 5.65 -2.21
CA TRP A 229 -26.38 6.54 -1.14
C TRP A 229 -25.45 7.61 -1.73
N SER A 230 -25.50 8.81 -1.17
CA SER A 230 -24.55 9.90 -1.45
C SER A 230 -23.14 9.55 -0.98
N ARG A 231 -22.13 10.29 -1.45
CA ARG A 231 -20.75 10.10 -0.99
C ARG A 231 -20.60 10.32 0.51
N LEU A 232 -21.29 11.32 1.06
CA LEU A 232 -21.30 11.56 2.51
C LEU A 232 -21.93 10.39 3.27
N GLU A 233 -23.05 9.83 2.80
CA GLU A 233 -23.69 8.67 3.43
C GLU A 233 -22.78 7.43 3.40
N ASN A 234 -22.05 7.20 2.30
CA ASN A 234 -21.05 6.14 2.23
C ASN A 234 -19.85 6.44 3.18
N ALA A 235 -19.35 7.66 3.21
CA ALA A 235 -18.25 8.05 4.11
C ALA A 235 -18.62 7.89 5.60
N VAL A 236 -19.85 8.26 5.97
CA VAL A 236 -20.39 8.04 7.32
C VAL A 236 -20.49 6.55 7.65
N ALA A 237 -20.87 5.71 6.68
CA ALA A 237 -20.90 4.27 6.89
C ALA A 237 -19.51 3.67 7.10
N ASP A 238 -18.53 4.06 6.29
CA ASP A 238 -17.14 3.66 6.50
C ASP A 238 -16.61 4.12 7.86
N ALA A 239 -17.02 5.29 8.35
CA ALA A 239 -16.64 5.76 9.69
C ALA A 239 -17.17 4.85 10.80
N TRP A 240 -18.42 4.38 10.72
CA TRP A 240 -18.97 3.45 11.70
C TRP A 240 -18.33 2.05 11.59
N ILE A 241 -18.12 1.55 10.38
CA ILE A 241 -17.38 0.30 10.14
C ILE A 241 -15.95 0.38 10.69
N TYR A 242 -15.29 1.54 10.57
CA TYR A 242 -14.00 1.80 11.17
C TYR A 242 -14.06 1.76 12.71
N PHE A 243 -15.05 2.42 13.32
CA PHE A 243 -15.16 2.53 14.78
C PHE A 243 -15.64 1.26 15.48
N ASN A 244 -16.83 0.75 15.14
CA ASN A 244 -17.46 -0.33 15.87
C ASN A 244 -17.72 -1.58 15.01
N GLY A 245 -17.27 -1.58 13.75
CA GLY A 245 -17.39 -2.72 12.84
C GLY A 245 -18.78 -2.93 12.26
N TYR A 246 -19.77 -2.09 12.59
CA TYR A 246 -21.12 -2.23 12.05
C TYR A 246 -21.42 -1.16 11.01
N TRP A 247 -22.24 -1.52 10.03
CA TRP A 247 -22.83 -0.54 9.14
C TRP A 247 -23.88 0.30 9.89
N PRO A 248 -24.08 1.57 9.51
CA PRO A 248 -25.26 2.31 9.88
C PRO A 248 -26.42 2.00 8.91
N ASN A 249 -27.62 2.39 9.28
CA ASN A 249 -28.68 2.64 8.31
C ASN A 249 -28.33 3.86 7.42
N LYS A 250 -29.11 4.10 6.36
CA LYS A 250 -28.86 5.21 5.42
C LYS A 250 -28.71 6.59 6.11
N SER A 251 -29.44 6.83 7.20
CA SER A 251 -29.35 8.09 7.95
C SER A 251 -28.04 8.29 8.73
N GLY A 252 -27.19 7.26 8.84
CA GLY A 252 -26.00 7.26 9.69
C GLY A 252 -26.29 7.04 11.18
N LYS A 253 -27.51 7.38 11.65
CA LYS A 253 -27.82 7.53 13.08
C LYS A 253 -27.97 6.23 13.86
N LYS A 254 -28.37 5.13 13.21
CA LYS A 254 -28.65 3.86 13.88
C LYS A 254 -27.78 2.76 13.30
N THR A 255 -27.30 1.86 14.17
CA THR A 255 -26.60 0.65 13.77
C THR A 255 -27.53 -0.28 12.98
N ASP A 256 -27.03 -0.86 11.90
CA ASP A 256 -27.57 -2.04 11.25
C ASP A 256 -26.92 -3.30 11.86
N LEU A 257 -27.61 -3.94 12.80
CA LEU A 257 -27.11 -5.12 13.50
C LEU A 257 -26.98 -6.36 12.59
N SER A 258 -27.59 -6.34 11.41
CA SER A 258 -27.49 -7.44 10.45
C SER A 258 -26.22 -7.40 9.61
N ASN A 259 -25.49 -6.27 9.63
CA ASN A 259 -24.36 -6.03 8.76
C ASN A 259 -23.12 -5.65 9.56
N PHE A 260 -22.35 -6.68 9.91
CA PHE A 260 -21.13 -6.61 10.71
C PHE A 260 -19.90 -6.96 9.87
N GLU A 261 -18.87 -6.14 9.99
CA GLU A 261 -17.59 -6.20 9.25
C GLU A 261 -16.41 -6.55 10.16
N GLY A 262 -16.68 -6.96 11.41
CA GLY A 262 -15.65 -7.39 12.34
C GLY A 262 -15.01 -6.25 13.12
N TYR A 263 -14.47 -6.59 14.30
CA TYR A 263 -13.53 -5.73 15.01
C TYR A 263 -12.14 -5.90 14.40
N ARG A 264 -11.95 -5.32 13.21
CA ARG A 264 -10.82 -5.60 12.30
C ARG A 264 -9.43 -5.42 12.92
N GLN A 265 -9.29 -4.52 13.89
CA GLN A 265 -8.04 -4.34 14.63
C GLN A 265 -7.63 -5.58 15.45
N ASN A 266 -8.57 -6.46 15.77
CA ASN A 266 -8.34 -7.71 16.50
C ASN A 266 -8.35 -8.95 15.58
N MET A 267 -8.49 -8.75 14.27
CA MET A 267 -8.46 -9.81 13.25
C MET A 267 -7.08 -9.96 12.61
N VAL A 268 -6.07 -9.25 13.15
CA VAL A 268 -4.68 -9.28 12.72
C VAL A 268 -3.78 -9.36 13.96
N THR A 269 -2.63 -10.00 13.81
CA THR A 269 -1.64 -10.16 14.87
C THR A 269 -0.64 -9.01 14.81
N TRP A 270 -0.61 -8.21 15.88
CA TRP A 270 0.24 -7.03 16.07
C TRP A 270 0.12 -6.51 17.51
N LYS A 271 1.00 -5.59 17.93
CA LYS A 271 1.03 -5.02 19.29
C LYS A 271 -0.24 -4.24 19.68
N TYR A 272 -1.00 -3.76 18.70
CA TYR A 272 -2.15 -2.89 18.91
C TYR A 272 -3.49 -3.63 19.02
N ALA A 273 -3.48 -4.95 18.85
CA ALA A 273 -4.65 -5.77 19.17
C ALA A 273 -4.99 -5.68 20.66
N ASP A 274 -6.28 -5.81 20.94
CA ASP A 274 -6.79 -5.83 22.31
C ASP A 274 -6.32 -7.11 23.04
N PRO A 275 -6.11 -7.04 24.37
CA PRO A 275 -5.59 -8.16 25.15
C PRO A 275 -6.55 -9.36 25.14
N SER A 276 -6.03 -10.54 25.48
CA SER A 276 -6.81 -11.77 25.66
C SER A 276 -8.06 -11.55 26.54
N GLY A 277 -9.15 -12.24 26.20
CA GLY A 277 -10.47 -12.07 26.83
C GLY A 277 -11.31 -10.93 26.23
N TRP A 278 -10.86 -10.29 25.14
CA TRP A 278 -11.66 -9.28 24.45
C TRP A 278 -12.92 -9.86 23.80
N ILE A 279 -12.87 -11.12 23.32
CA ILE A 279 -14.01 -11.82 22.73
C ILE A 279 -15.12 -11.97 23.77
N ASP A 280 -14.78 -12.42 24.99
CA ASP A 280 -15.74 -12.57 26.09
C ASP A 280 -16.43 -11.23 26.40
N LYS A 281 -15.67 -10.12 26.39
CA LYS A 281 -16.21 -8.78 26.57
C LYS A 281 -17.12 -8.36 25.42
N ALA A 282 -16.79 -8.70 24.17
CA ALA A 282 -17.59 -8.37 23.01
C ALA A 282 -18.93 -9.11 22.98
N VAL A 283 -18.96 -10.36 23.47
CA VAL A 283 -20.18 -11.19 23.54
C VAL A 283 -21.18 -10.64 24.57
N LEU A 284 -20.72 -9.98 25.64
CA LEU A 284 -21.58 -9.41 26.69
C LEU A 284 -22.45 -8.23 26.21
N ASP A 285 -22.17 -7.65 25.04
CA ASP A 285 -22.99 -6.61 24.40
C ASP A 285 -23.28 -5.39 25.31
N GLY A 286 -22.24 -4.92 26.02
CA GLY A 286 -22.29 -3.75 26.89
C GLY A 286 -21.65 -2.50 26.27
N PRO A 287 -21.81 -1.32 26.90
CA PRO A 287 -21.13 -0.09 26.49
C PRO A 287 -19.61 -0.24 26.52
N GLY A 288 -18.92 0.36 25.54
CA GLY A 288 -17.47 0.22 25.43
C GLY A 288 -16.96 0.13 23.99
N PRO A 289 -15.74 -0.42 23.79
CA PRO A 289 -15.12 -0.55 22.46
C PRO A 289 -15.77 -1.63 21.57
N TYR A 290 -16.60 -2.50 22.15
CA TYR A 290 -17.33 -3.55 21.43
C TYR A 290 -18.86 -3.35 21.46
N ALA A 291 -19.31 -2.13 21.77
CA ALA A 291 -20.74 -1.84 21.81
C ALA A 291 -21.32 -1.91 20.38
N LYS A 292 -22.39 -2.68 20.21
CA LYS A 292 -23.08 -2.79 18.92
C LYS A 292 -23.82 -1.49 18.58
N LYS A 293 -24.34 -0.78 19.58
CA LYS A 293 -25.02 0.51 19.37
C LYS A 293 -24.04 1.68 19.30
N HIS A 294 -24.21 2.53 18.30
CA HIS A 294 -23.40 3.75 18.10
C HIS A 294 -23.34 4.65 19.34
N SER A 295 -24.46 4.81 20.06
CA SER A 295 -24.55 5.66 21.25
C SER A 295 -23.78 5.14 22.47
N GLU A 296 -23.50 3.84 22.50
CA GLU A 296 -22.82 3.16 23.61
C GLU A 296 -21.33 2.92 23.31
N TYR A 297 -20.90 3.22 22.08
CA TYR A 297 -19.55 2.96 21.59
C TYR A 297 -18.52 4.00 22.05
N SER A 298 -17.35 3.52 22.49
CA SER A 298 -16.20 4.35 22.81
C SER A 298 -14.89 3.81 22.22
N ALA A 299 -14.13 4.67 21.54
CA ALA A 299 -12.86 4.33 20.88
C ALA A 299 -11.70 4.26 21.90
N LYS A 300 -11.67 3.19 22.70
CA LYS A 300 -10.68 2.93 23.77
C LYS A 300 -9.85 1.68 23.45
N GLY A 301 -8.55 1.72 23.74
CA GLY A 301 -7.63 0.60 23.52
C GLY A 301 -6.38 1.01 22.75
N LYS A 302 -5.39 0.12 22.68
CA LYS A 302 -4.07 0.40 22.10
C LYS A 302 -4.15 0.81 20.63
N PHE A 303 -5.02 0.15 19.85
CA PHE A 303 -5.31 0.54 18.48
C PHE A 303 -5.76 1.99 18.40
N TRP A 304 -6.72 2.39 19.21
CA TRP A 304 -7.27 3.74 19.18
C TRP A 304 -6.28 4.81 19.63
N ASP A 305 -5.40 4.49 20.58
CA ASP A 305 -4.31 5.39 21.00
C ASP A 305 -3.29 5.59 19.87
N ARG A 306 -2.94 4.52 19.15
CA ARG A 306 -2.16 4.61 17.91
C ARG A 306 -2.88 5.47 16.87
N GLU A 307 -4.14 5.19 16.59
CA GLU A 307 -4.95 5.89 15.56
C GLU A 307 -5.01 7.42 15.78
N ARG A 308 -4.90 7.86 17.04
CA ARG A 308 -4.85 9.29 17.42
C ARG A 308 -3.44 9.88 17.47
N ALA A 309 -2.40 9.07 17.35
CA ALA A 309 -1.02 9.53 17.46
C ALA A 309 -0.56 10.26 16.18
N GLU A 310 0.40 11.16 16.35
CA GLU A 310 0.99 11.94 15.26
C GLU A 310 1.44 11.12 14.02
N PRO A 311 2.05 9.92 14.16
CA PRO A 311 2.44 9.12 13.00
C PRO A 311 1.28 8.68 12.10
N GLU A 312 0.05 8.62 12.61
CA GLU A 312 -1.13 8.33 11.80
C GLU A 312 -1.58 9.56 11.01
N LEU A 313 -1.53 10.73 11.64
CA LEU A 313 -1.82 12.01 10.98
C LEU A 313 -0.82 12.26 9.84
N TRP A 314 0.47 12.05 10.11
CA TRP A 314 1.53 12.24 9.11
C TRP A 314 1.40 11.31 7.91
N ARG A 315 0.98 10.05 8.13
CA ARG A 315 0.88 9.08 7.04
C ARG A 315 -0.45 9.09 6.30
N ARG A 316 -1.58 9.42 6.95
CA ARG A 316 -2.93 9.25 6.37
C ARG A 316 -3.77 10.52 6.26
N GLU A 317 -3.37 11.65 6.86
CA GLU A 317 -4.23 12.82 6.91
C GLU A 317 -3.70 14.01 6.10
N ASP A 318 -2.57 14.62 6.48
CA ASP A 318 -2.08 15.88 5.89
C ASP A 318 -1.06 15.62 4.75
N GLY A 319 0.08 16.33 4.68
CA GLY A 319 1.20 15.97 3.80
C GLY A 319 1.31 16.73 2.48
N ALA A 320 2.30 16.34 1.66
CA ALA A 320 2.77 17.12 0.50
C ALA A 320 1.82 17.17 -0.71
N GLU A 321 0.76 16.35 -0.69
CA GLU A 321 -0.33 16.39 -1.67
C GLU A 321 -1.55 17.16 -1.16
N GLY A 322 -1.47 17.77 0.04
CA GLY A 322 -2.54 18.52 0.68
C GLY A 322 -3.53 17.66 1.47
N PHE A 323 -3.51 16.34 1.29
CA PHE A 323 -4.25 15.35 2.10
C PHE A 323 -3.71 13.93 1.85
N GLY A 324 -4.08 12.99 2.72
CA GLY A 324 -3.74 11.57 2.61
C GLY A 324 -2.34 11.20 3.08
N GLY A 325 -1.62 12.14 3.68
CA GLY A 325 -0.31 12.00 4.30
C GLY A 325 0.80 11.53 3.37
N ASP A 326 1.84 10.96 3.98
CA ASP A 326 2.92 10.30 3.25
C ASP A 326 2.44 9.10 2.43
N ASN A 327 1.31 8.47 2.76
CA ASN A 327 0.74 7.40 1.93
C ASN A 327 0.34 7.94 0.55
N HIS A 328 -0.40 9.05 0.53
CA HIS A 328 -0.82 9.68 -0.73
C HIS A 328 0.37 10.26 -1.48
N TYR A 329 1.32 10.89 -0.77
CA TYR A 329 2.56 11.36 -1.40
C TYR A 329 3.33 10.20 -2.05
N ALA A 330 3.55 9.10 -1.33
CA ALA A 330 4.28 7.95 -1.84
C ALA A 330 3.59 7.36 -3.09
N ALA A 331 2.28 7.10 -3.02
CA ALA A 331 1.54 6.55 -4.15
C ALA A 331 1.57 7.49 -5.37
N SER A 332 1.27 8.78 -5.17
CA SER A 332 1.29 9.78 -6.24
C SER A 332 2.67 9.97 -6.85
N GLU A 333 3.71 9.97 -6.02
CA GLU A 333 5.09 10.12 -6.49
C GLU A 333 5.53 8.93 -7.33
N LEU A 334 5.25 7.69 -6.90
CA LEU A 334 5.55 6.49 -7.70
C LEU A 334 4.80 6.49 -9.03
N MET A 335 3.54 6.94 -9.05
CA MET A 335 2.78 7.12 -10.29
C MET A 335 3.39 8.21 -11.19
N ARG A 336 3.92 9.32 -10.64
CA ARG A 336 4.66 10.32 -11.44
C ARG A 336 5.94 9.74 -12.03
N PHE A 337 6.67 8.92 -11.28
CA PHE A 337 7.85 8.22 -11.79
C PHE A 337 7.51 7.29 -12.96
N LEU A 338 6.38 6.59 -12.87
CA LEU A 338 5.85 5.80 -13.99
C LEU A 338 5.49 6.66 -15.20
N GLN A 339 4.74 7.74 -15.00
CA GLN A 339 4.39 8.66 -16.10
C GLN A 339 5.63 9.20 -16.81
N TYR A 340 6.65 9.58 -16.03
CA TYR A 340 7.90 10.12 -16.52
C TYR A 340 8.71 9.04 -17.25
N GLY A 341 8.92 7.88 -16.63
CA GLY A 341 9.73 6.80 -17.18
C GLY A 341 9.14 6.25 -18.46
N LEU A 342 7.83 5.99 -18.52
CA LEU A 342 7.19 5.49 -19.74
C LEU A 342 7.28 6.47 -20.92
N ARG A 343 7.32 7.79 -20.66
CA ARG A 343 7.48 8.84 -21.69
C ARG A 343 8.92 9.08 -22.13
N THR A 344 9.91 8.77 -21.30
CA THR A 344 11.32 9.11 -21.54
C THR A 344 12.20 7.92 -21.83
N LEU A 345 11.80 6.71 -21.42
CA LEU A 345 12.51 5.48 -21.77
C LEU A 345 12.21 5.12 -23.23
N PRO A 346 13.25 4.79 -24.02
CA PRO A 346 13.08 4.46 -25.44
C PRO A 346 12.07 3.32 -25.63
N ASN A 347 11.14 3.52 -26.54
CA ASN A 347 10.16 2.52 -26.92
C ASN A 347 9.73 2.75 -28.37
N GLN A 348 9.53 1.66 -29.11
CA GLN A 348 9.18 1.73 -30.54
C GLN A 348 7.69 2.03 -30.75
N GLU A 349 6.83 1.72 -29.77
CA GLU A 349 5.39 1.95 -29.85
C GLU A 349 4.97 3.25 -29.15
N GLU A 350 4.86 4.35 -29.90
CA GLU A 350 4.53 5.69 -29.38
C GLU A 350 3.26 5.70 -28.49
N GLU A 351 2.26 4.89 -28.82
CA GLU A 351 1.03 4.78 -28.04
C GLU A 351 1.31 4.33 -26.59
N LEU A 352 2.20 3.36 -26.40
CA LEU A 352 2.59 2.81 -25.09
C LEU A 352 3.55 3.74 -24.34
N SER A 353 4.09 4.76 -25.00
CA SER A 353 4.85 5.82 -24.35
C SER A 353 3.96 6.86 -23.68
N ASN A 354 2.65 6.83 -23.92
CA ASN A 354 1.69 7.78 -23.39
C ASN A 354 0.65 7.11 -22.48
N PRO A 355 1.02 6.56 -21.30
CA PRO A 355 0.07 5.98 -20.34
C PRO A 355 -1.09 6.93 -19.98
N GLY A 356 -2.20 6.35 -19.52
CA GLY A 356 -3.36 7.09 -19.02
C GLY A 356 -3.02 8.02 -17.84
N PRO A 357 -3.95 8.90 -17.43
CA PRO A 357 -3.69 9.92 -16.41
C PRO A 357 -3.47 9.32 -15.01
N ILE A 358 -2.98 10.16 -14.09
CA ILE A 358 -3.13 9.90 -12.65
C ILE A 358 -4.53 10.37 -12.26
N ASN A 359 -5.42 9.44 -11.97
CA ASN A 359 -6.80 9.68 -11.58
C ASN A 359 -6.89 10.11 -10.10
N LYS A 360 -8.06 10.63 -9.71
CA LYS A 360 -8.37 10.90 -8.30
C LYS A 360 -8.26 9.60 -7.47
N PRO A 361 -7.81 9.67 -6.21
CA PRO A 361 -7.64 8.49 -5.39
C PRO A 361 -8.99 7.83 -5.03
N TYR A 362 -8.96 6.52 -4.83
CA TYR A 362 -10.04 5.76 -4.22
C TYR A 362 -9.96 5.89 -2.71
N ILE A 363 -11.04 6.37 -2.07
CA ILE A 363 -11.08 6.66 -0.63
C ILE A 363 -12.15 5.80 0.03
N SER A 364 -11.76 5.02 1.03
CA SER A 364 -12.64 4.20 1.87
C SER A 364 -11.89 3.73 3.12
N THR A 365 -12.55 2.95 3.99
CA THR A 365 -11.93 2.30 5.16
C THR A 365 -11.08 1.07 4.79
N TYR A 366 -10.21 1.21 3.78
CA TYR A 366 -9.36 0.12 3.27
C TYR A 366 -8.47 -0.47 4.37
N SER A 367 -8.43 -1.80 4.43
CA SER A 367 -7.77 -2.54 5.51
C SER A 367 -6.25 -2.37 5.49
N LEU A 368 -5.62 -2.56 4.33
CA LEU A 368 -4.15 -2.54 4.21
C LEU A 368 -3.54 -1.20 4.70
N PRO A 369 -3.92 -0.03 4.18
CA PRO A 369 -3.34 1.25 4.65
C PRO A 369 -3.67 1.58 6.11
N THR A 370 -4.69 0.94 6.71
CA THR A 370 -5.11 1.18 8.11
C THR A 370 -4.33 0.31 9.10
N PHE A 371 -4.20 -0.99 8.80
CA PHE A 371 -3.73 -2.00 9.76
C PHE A 371 -2.26 -2.40 9.60
N ILE A 372 -1.49 -1.70 8.76
CA ILE A 372 -0.03 -1.85 8.68
C ILE A 372 0.70 -0.73 9.41
N ASN A 373 1.85 -1.03 10.04
CA ASN A 373 2.79 -0.04 10.57
C ASN A 373 3.88 0.30 9.54
N ALA A 374 3.46 0.89 8.42
CA ALA A 374 4.34 1.32 7.35
C ALA A 374 3.72 2.48 6.57
N ILE A 375 4.53 3.18 5.76
CA ILE A 375 3.98 4.02 4.70
C ILE A 375 3.38 3.09 3.63
N SER A 376 2.13 3.33 3.25
CA SER A 376 1.42 2.55 2.24
C SER A 376 1.42 3.32 0.92
N ALA A 377 2.19 2.84 -0.05
CA ALA A 377 2.04 3.21 -1.45
C ALA A 377 1.13 2.18 -2.12
N TYR A 378 -0.18 2.37 -2.00
CA TYR A 378 -1.19 1.51 -2.62
C TYR A 378 -1.59 2.10 -3.96
N LEU A 379 -1.23 1.39 -5.03
CA LEU A 379 -1.44 1.81 -6.42
C LEU A 379 -2.41 0.86 -7.12
N GLU A 380 -3.49 1.43 -7.62
CA GLU A 380 -4.25 0.87 -8.74
C GLU A 380 -3.49 1.27 -10.00
N ILE A 381 -2.62 0.39 -10.46
CA ILE A 381 -1.55 0.71 -11.42
C ILE A 381 -2.01 0.76 -12.88
N GLY A 382 -3.27 0.40 -13.11
CA GLY A 382 -3.87 0.25 -14.42
C GLY A 382 -5.28 -0.31 -14.31
N TYR A 383 -5.93 -0.48 -15.44
CA TYR A 383 -7.24 -1.12 -15.53
C TYR A 383 -7.16 -2.42 -16.32
N ILE A 384 -7.64 -3.52 -15.75
CA ILE A 384 -7.47 -4.87 -16.32
C ILE A 384 -8.13 -5.02 -17.70
N ASP A 385 -9.22 -4.30 -17.92
CA ASP A 385 -10.02 -4.29 -19.14
C ASP A 385 -9.58 -3.21 -20.15
N LYS A 386 -8.54 -2.42 -19.84
CA LYS A 386 -7.93 -1.46 -20.76
C LYS A 386 -6.73 -2.09 -21.44
N GLU A 387 -6.86 -2.37 -22.73
CA GLU A 387 -5.81 -3.02 -23.51
C GLU A 387 -4.49 -2.26 -23.48
N LYS A 388 -4.54 -0.92 -23.55
CA LYS A 388 -3.36 -0.07 -23.45
C LYS A 388 -2.63 -0.24 -22.12
N ASP A 389 -3.35 -0.19 -21.01
CA ASP A 389 -2.75 -0.38 -19.67
C ASP A 389 -2.15 -1.79 -19.56
N MET A 390 -2.85 -2.80 -20.07
CA MET A 390 -2.36 -4.18 -20.06
C MET A 390 -1.12 -4.37 -20.93
N LYS A 391 -1.05 -3.77 -22.13
CA LYS A 391 0.17 -3.77 -22.95
C LYS A 391 1.33 -3.09 -22.24
N ILE A 392 1.12 -1.95 -21.58
CA ILE A 392 2.17 -1.30 -20.79
C ILE A 392 2.69 -2.24 -19.69
N LEU A 393 1.78 -2.84 -18.92
CA LEU A 393 2.14 -3.67 -17.77
C LEU A 393 2.72 -5.04 -18.14
N THR A 394 2.47 -5.53 -19.36
CA THR A 394 2.96 -6.84 -19.83
C THR A 394 4.13 -6.74 -20.80
N GLN A 395 4.08 -5.82 -21.77
CA GLN A 395 5.11 -5.64 -22.81
C GLN A 395 6.18 -4.63 -22.38
N ARG A 396 5.81 -3.56 -21.67
CA ARG A 396 6.74 -2.57 -21.07
C ARG A 396 6.93 -2.77 -19.56
N LYS A 397 6.82 -4.02 -19.12
CA LYS A 397 6.93 -4.39 -17.70
C LYS A 397 8.26 -3.97 -17.09
N LYS A 398 9.37 -4.10 -17.83
CA LYS A 398 10.71 -3.69 -17.36
C LYS A 398 10.80 -2.19 -17.12
N ASP A 399 10.28 -1.38 -18.03
CA ASP A 399 10.26 0.08 -17.91
C ASP A 399 9.38 0.52 -16.73
N THR A 400 8.24 -0.13 -16.56
CA THR A 400 7.33 0.06 -15.42
C THR A 400 8.07 -0.27 -14.11
N ALA A 401 8.75 -1.41 -14.05
CA ALA A 401 9.49 -1.85 -12.88
C ALA A 401 10.67 -0.94 -12.53
N ILE A 402 11.45 -0.52 -13.53
CA ILE A 402 12.54 0.45 -13.36
C ILE A 402 12.00 1.77 -12.79
N SER A 403 10.92 2.28 -13.36
CA SER A 403 10.31 3.54 -12.93
C SER A 403 9.84 3.47 -11.48
N LEU A 404 9.16 2.39 -11.09
CA LEU A 404 8.76 2.15 -9.71
C LEU A 404 9.96 2.03 -8.77
N ALA A 405 10.97 1.25 -9.13
CA ALA A 405 12.15 1.04 -8.28
C ALA A 405 12.98 2.32 -8.07
N VAL A 406 13.17 3.12 -9.12
CA VAL A 406 13.82 4.44 -9.00
C VAL A 406 12.96 5.40 -8.18
N GLY A 407 11.63 5.37 -8.34
CA GLY A 407 10.71 6.13 -7.50
C GLY A 407 10.79 5.73 -6.03
N VAL A 408 10.85 4.44 -5.72
CA VAL A 408 11.03 3.93 -4.35
C VAL A 408 12.36 4.43 -3.77
N TYR A 409 13.45 4.33 -4.52
CA TYR A 409 14.74 4.89 -4.11
C TYR A 409 14.63 6.40 -3.83
N SER A 410 13.93 7.15 -4.68
CA SER A 410 13.68 8.58 -4.48
C SER A 410 12.89 8.90 -3.21
N LEU A 411 11.94 8.04 -2.80
CA LEU A 411 11.24 8.24 -1.53
C LEU A 411 12.20 8.12 -0.32
N PHE A 412 13.27 7.32 -0.41
CA PHE A 412 14.26 7.15 0.65
C PHE A 412 15.36 8.20 0.64
N HIS A 413 15.94 8.47 -0.53
CA HIS A 413 17.09 9.36 -0.65
C HIS A 413 16.71 10.78 -1.11
N GLY A 414 15.72 10.87 -2.00
CA GLY A 414 15.45 12.05 -2.81
C GLY A 414 16.38 12.09 -4.02
N ILE A 415 15.89 12.54 -5.17
CA ILE A 415 16.70 12.73 -6.38
C ILE A 415 16.24 14.00 -7.09
N LYS A 416 17.16 14.74 -7.73
CA LYS A 416 16.77 15.85 -8.59
C LYS A 416 16.36 15.32 -9.96
N ILE A 417 15.09 15.48 -10.32
CA ILE A 417 14.57 15.02 -11.61
C ILE A 417 15.10 15.89 -12.76
N LYS A 418 15.42 15.27 -13.89
CA LYS A 418 15.77 15.98 -15.11
C LYS A 418 14.58 16.81 -15.59
N SER A 419 14.86 18.02 -16.06
CA SER A 419 13.83 18.86 -16.66
C SER A 419 13.27 18.18 -17.90
N ALA A 420 11.94 18.13 -17.99
CA ALA A 420 11.22 17.62 -19.15
C ALA A 420 9.89 18.38 -19.26
N ASP A 421 9.40 18.59 -20.49
CA ASP A 421 8.08 19.16 -20.72
C ASP A 421 7.04 18.03 -20.77
N LEU A 422 6.60 17.59 -19.59
CA LEU A 422 5.73 16.43 -19.42
C LEU A 422 4.56 16.78 -18.48
N PRO A 423 3.37 16.17 -18.68
CA PRO A 423 2.19 16.46 -17.86
C PRO A 423 2.38 16.06 -16.38
N TYR A 424 3.25 15.09 -16.11
CA TYR A 424 3.55 14.62 -14.77
C TYR A 424 5.06 14.51 -14.59
N ILE A 425 5.61 15.39 -13.75
CA ILE A 425 7.02 15.39 -13.39
C ILE A 425 7.11 14.98 -11.91
N PRO A 426 7.89 13.94 -11.56
CA PRO A 426 8.11 13.57 -10.17
C PRO A 426 8.69 14.75 -9.37
N LYS A 427 8.29 14.87 -8.11
CA LYS A 427 8.83 15.91 -7.21
C LYS A 427 10.26 15.58 -6.78
N GLY A 428 10.62 14.30 -6.74
CA GLY A 428 11.96 13.82 -6.36
C GLY A 428 12.30 13.99 -4.88
N LYS A 429 11.33 14.36 -4.04
CA LYS A 429 11.55 14.65 -2.62
C LYS A 429 11.47 13.37 -1.78
N LYS A 430 12.42 13.17 -0.87
CA LYS A 430 12.34 12.07 0.11
C LYS A 430 11.23 12.29 1.13
N ILE A 431 10.69 11.20 1.65
CA ILE A 431 9.88 11.22 2.87
C ILE A 431 10.79 11.59 4.05
N ASP A 432 10.24 12.33 5.00
CA ASP A 432 10.91 12.57 6.27
C ASP A 432 10.81 11.30 7.13
N TRP A 433 11.73 10.35 6.94
CA TRP A 433 11.77 9.11 7.70
C TRP A 433 12.13 9.33 9.18
N THR A 434 12.92 10.38 9.46
CA THR A 434 13.46 10.66 10.79
C THR A 434 12.37 10.95 11.80
N ARG A 435 11.25 11.58 11.39
CA ARG A 435 10.11 11.79 12.31
C ARG A 435 9.45 10.48 12.76
N TYR A 436 9.50 9.42 11.97
CA TYR A 436 8.98 8.10 12.33
C TYR A 436 10.00 7.26 13.12
N GLU A 437 11.29 7.48 12.89
CA GLU A 437 12.38 6.75 13.55
C GLU A 437 12.58 7.21 15.01
N ASN A 438 12.30 8.48 15.30
CA ASN A 438 12.65 9.14 16.56
C ASN A 438 11.43 9.49 17.44
N LEU A 439 10.39 8.65 17.45
CA LEU A 439 9.28 8.86 18.38
C LEU A 439 9.72 8.56 19.81
N LYS A 440 8.98 9.09 20.79
CA LYS A 440 9.21 8.82 22.21
C LYS A 440 9.14 7.33 22.53
N GLU A 441 8.25 6.60 21.87
CA GLU A 441 8.03 5.16 22.02
C GLU A 441 9.02 4.32 21.19
N GLY A 442 9.91 4.94 20.43
CA GLY A 442 10.88 4.31 19.53
C GLY A 442 10.48 4.37 18.05
N ASN A 443 11.13 3.57 17.22
CA ASN A 443 10.91 3.58 15.78
C ASN A 443 9.52 3.02 15.40
N TYR A 444 8.67 3.87 14.82
CA TYR A 444 7.28 3.57 14.44
C TYR A 444 7.11 2.26 13.66
N PHE A 445 8.04 1.97 12.75
CA PHE A 445 8.00 0.77 11.89
C PHE A 445 8.37 -0.50 12.66
N ARG A 446 9.18 -0.36 13.73
CA ARG A 446 9.68 -1.49 14.52
C ARG A 446 8.79 -1.86 15.69
N ILE A 447 8.13 -0.87 16.32
CA ILE A 447 7.32 -1.08 17.53
C ILE A 447 6.10 -1.99 17.36
N VAL A 448 5.69 -2.31 16.12
CA VAL A 448 4.47 -3.09 15.81
C VAL A 448 4.53 -4.54 16.30
N ARG A 449 5.72 -5.04 16.61
CA ARG A 449 5.95 -6.34 17.24
C ARG A 449 6.92 -6.15 18.41
N GLU A 450 6.68 -6.87 19.50
CA GLU A 450 7.68 -7.02 20.56
C GLU A 450 8.87 -7.84 20.01
N GLU A 451 10.06 -7.64 20.57
CA GLU A 451 11.27 -8.39 20.19
C GLU A 451 11.21 -9.86 20.61
#